data_AF-A0A2E8ZTT0-F1
#
_entry.id   AF-A0A2E8ZTT0-F1
#
_cell.length_a   1.000
_cell.length_b   1.000
_cell.length_c   1.000
_cell.angle_alpha   90.00
_cell.angle_beta   90.00
_cell.angle_gamma   90.00
#
_symmetry.space_group_name_H-M   'P 1'
#
loop_
_entity.id
_entity.type
_entity.pdbx_description
1 polymer ?
#
loop_
_entity_poly.entity_id
_entity_poly.type
_entity_poly.pdbx_seq_one_letter_code
_entity_poly.pdbx_strand_id
1 'polypeptide(L)'
;MLNLAGNIALLIMSGLLLWSSRPGNSWSGAGSARFAVAIIFLLQAVLSLLLVNMPYSLRLLPQQLSLYAALPLLICTLLTASLGLNWSRMIWGRLLLALCVVFEITRRINELHSWLLIALIAGLIAAVLPLITSKGADKRLVPAAIISWVGIIFWYDQTSLAQHDLNLWLAATIVPSLYFHRTGSR
;
A
#
# COMPACT_ATOMS: atom_id res chain seq x y z
N MET A 1 -19.72 8.94 12.04
CA MET A 1 -18.99 10.03 11.34
C MET A 1 -17.56 9.62 10.97
N LEU A 2 -16.80 8.94 11.83
CA LEU A 2 -15.44 8.45 11.52
C LEU A 2 -15.34 7.55 10.26
N ASN A 3 -16.26 6.61 10.04
CA ASN A 3 -16.25 5.74 8.85
C ASN A 3 -16.34 6.54 7.53
N LEU A 4 -17.12 7.63 7.51
CA LEU A 4 -17.24 8.49 6.33
C LEU A 4 -15.92 9.22 6.07
N ALA A 5 -15.28 9.74 7.12
CA ALA A 5 -13.99 10.42 7.03
C ALA A 5 -12.89 9.49 6.51
N GLY A 6 -12.82 8.25 7.02
CA GLY A 6 -11.86 7.24 6.54
C GLY A 6 -12.07 6.86 5.07
N ASN A 7 -13.32 6.71 4.63
CA ASN A 7 -13.65 6.43 3.23
C ASN A 7 -13.23 7.57 2.31
N ILE A 8 -13.56 8.82 2.69
CA ILE A 8 -13.19 10.02 1.94
C ILE A 8 -11.67 10.18 1.89
N ALA A 9 -10.97 9.97 3.01
CA ALA A 9 -9.51 10.04 3.08
C ALA A 9 -8.87 9.01 2.14
N LEU A 10 -9.34 7.76 2.15
CA LEU A 10 -8.84 6.73 1.23
C LEU A 10 -9.14 7.06 -0.23
N LEU A 11 -10.32 7.61 -0.52
CA LEU A 11 -10.71 8.04 -1.87
C LEU A 11 -9.78 9.15 -2.38
N ILE A 12 -9.51 10.16 -1.56
CA ILE A 12 -8.61 11.26 -1.92
C ILE A 12 -7.18 10.75 -2.09
N MET A 13 -6.66 9.98 -1.13
CA MET A 13 -5.28 9.50 -1.19
C MET A 13 -5.04 8.51 -2.32
N SER A 14 -5.99 7.61 -2.60
CA SER A 14 -5.92 6.72 -3.76
C SER A 14 -6.00 7.50 -5.08
N GLY A 15 -6.85 8.53 -5.15
CA GLY A 15 -6.92 9.44 -6.30
C GLY A 15 -5.61 10.21 -6.52
N LEU A 16 -4.97 10.71 -5.46
CA LEU A 16 -3.66 11.35 -5.52
C LEU A 16 -2.56 10.38 -5.98
N LEU A 17 -2.59 9.13 -5.49
CA LEU A 17 -1.65 8.09 -5.91
C LEU A 17 -1.85 7.72 -7.39
N LEU A 18 -3.10 7.65 -7.84
CA LEU A 18 -3.46 7.40 -9.25
C LEU A 18 -2.95 8.54 -10.15
N TRP A 19 -3.19 9.79 -9.74
CA TRP A 19 -2.77 10.98 -10.47
C TRP A 19 -1.24 11.08 -10.58
N SER A 20 -0.54 10.85 -9.47
CA SER A 20 0.92 10.86 -9.45
C SER A 20 1.53 9.73 -10.26
N SER A 21 0.87 8.56 -10.31
CA SER A 21 1.33 7.39 -11.07
C SER A 21 0.83 7.36 -12.53
N ARG A 22 0.27 8.46 -13.03
CA ARG A 22 -0.32 8.56 -14.38
C ARG A 22 0.74 8.23 -15.46
N PRO A 23 0.38 7.48 -16.51
CA PRO A 23 1.29 7.23 -17.63
C PRO A 23 1.60 8.53 -18.39
N GLY A 24 2.88 8.93 -18.38
CA GLY A 24 3.45 9.93 -19.30
C GLY A 24 4.07 9.27 -20.53
N ASN A 25 5.08 9.89 -21.14
CA ASN A 25 5.74 9.39 -22.36
C ASN A 25 6.48 8.05 -22.17
N SER A 26 6.94 7.72 -20.96
CA SER A 26 7.55 6.42 -20.65
C SER A 26 7.09 5.93 -19.28
N TRP A 27 6.43 4.77 -19.25
CA TRP A 27 5.88 4.21 -18.01
C TRP A 27 6.92 3.31 -17.33
N SER A 28 7.39 3.73 -16.17
CA SER A 28 8.28 2.93 -15.33
C SER A 28 7.54 1.71 -14.77
N GLY A 29 8.25 0.59 -14.60
CA GLY A 29 7.67 -0.63 -14.01
C GLY A 29 7.05 -0.36 -12.63
N ALA A 30 7.78 0.33 -11.76
CA ALA A 30 7.29 0.69 -10.43
C ALA A 30 6.06 1.61 -10.47
N GLY A 31 5.97 2.53 -11.45
CA GLY A 31 4.80 3.38 -11.66
C GLY A 31 3.54 2.57 -11.99
N SER A 32 3.67 1.51 -12.80
CA SER A 32 2.54 0.63 -13.13
C SER A 32 2.03 -0.17 -11.92
N ALA A 33 2.94 -0.60 -11.03
CA ALA A 33 2.56 -1.28 -9.79
C ALA A 33 1.84 -0.35 -8.82
N ARG A 34 2.33 0.88 -8.62
CA ARG A 34 1.67 1.90 -7.78
C ARG A 34 0.30 2.28 -8.32
N PHE A 35 0.16 2.36 -9.64
CA PHE A 35 -1.13 2.59 -10.30
C PHE A 35 -2.12 1.44 -10.04
N ALA A 36 -1.66 0.19 -10.13
CA ALA A 36 -2.50 -0.97 -9.81
C ALA A 36 -2.96 -0.97 -8.33
N VAL A 37 -2.05 -0.65 -7.40
CA VAL A 37 -2.40 -0.48 -5.98
C VAL A 37 -3.44 0.63 -5.79
N ALA A 38 -3.24 1.79 -6.43
CA ALA A 38 -4.16 2.92 -6.35
C ALA A 38 -5.57 2.54 -6.80
N ILE A 39 -5.71 1.75 -7.88
CA ILE A 39 -7.01 1.25 -8.33
C ILE A 39 -7.64 0.33 -7.29
N ILE A 40 -6.89 -0.57 -6.67
CA ILE A 40 -7.42 -1.48 -5.65
C ILE A 40 -7.91 -0.69 -4.42
N PHE A 41 -7.15 0.30 -3.97
CA PHE A 41 -7.56 1.16 -2.86
C PHE A 41 -8.77 2.04 -3.20
N LEU A 42 -8.84 2.55 -4.44
CA LEU A 42 -9.99 3.30 -4.93
C LEU A 42 -11.24 2.41 -4.98
N LEU A 43 -11.10 1.19 -5.48
CA LEU A 43 -12.18 0.20 -5.51
C LEU A 43 -12.70 -0.07 -4.10
N GLN A 44 -11.81 -0.27 -3.11
CA GLN A 44 -12.20 -0.44 -1.72
C GLN A 44 -12.91 0.80 -1.15
N ALA A 45 -12.44 2.01 -1.44
CA ALA A 45 -13.07 3.25 -0.98
C ALA A 45 -14.47 3.45 -1.56
N VAL A 46 -14.64 3.21 -2.88
CA VAL A 46 -15.93 3.32 -3.57
C VAL A 46 -16.89 2.25 -3.08
N LEU A 47 -16.46 0.99 -2.97
CA LEU A 47 -17.30 -0.09 -2.46
C LEU A 47 -17.70 0.16 -1.00
N SER A 48 -16.81 0.70 -0.17
CA SER A 48 -17.12 1.08 1.22
C SER A 48 -18.18 2.18 1.31
N LEU A 49 -18.29 3.06 0.31
CA LEU A 49 -19.32 4.11 0.21
C LEU A 49 -20.64 3.60 -0.39
N LEU A 50 -20.56 2.71 -1.39
CA LEU A 50 -21.71 2.27 -2.17
C LEU A 50 -22.43 1.06 -1.54
N LEU A 51 -21.70 0.17 -0.88
CA LEU A 51 -22.20 -1.10 -0.38
C LEU A 51 -22.85 -1.01 1.01
N VAL A 52 -23.28 0.16 1.50
CA VAL A 52 -23.83 0.34 2.86
C VAL A 52 -24.96 -0.65 3.19
N ASN A 53 -25.66 -1.19 2.19
CA ASN A 53 -26.77 -2.14 2.32
C ASN A 53 -26.51 -3.57 1.79
N MET A 54 -25.29 -3.93 1.39
CA MET A 54 -24.98 -5.25 0.80
C MET A 54 -24.48 -6.27 1.84
N PRO A 55 -24.61 -7.59 1.58
CA PRO A 55 -24.22 -8.63 2.53
C PRO A 55 -22.72 -8.60 2.87
N TYR A 56 -22.40 -8.99 4.11
CA TYR A 56 -21.07 -8.88 4.71
C TYR A 56 -19.97 -9.60 3.91
N SER A 57 -20.29 -10.74 3.28
CA SER A 57 -19.37 -11.53 2.47
C SER A 57 -18.82 -10.77 1.26
N LEU A 58 -19.65 -9.95 0.60
CA LEU A 58 -19.24 -9.13 -0.55
C LEU A 58 -18.35 -7.96 -0.14
N ARG A 59 -18.47 -7.46 1.10
CA ARG A 59 -17.63 -6.37 1.61
C ARG A 59 -16.26 -6.85 2.06
N LEU A 60 -16.15 -8.09 2.53
CA LEU A 60 -14.89 -8.64 3.03
C LEU A 60 -13.83 -8.83 1.95
N LEU A 61 -14.23 -9.24 0.75
CA LEU A 61 -13.30 -9.59 -0.32
C LEU A 61 -12.43 -8.39 -0.79
N PRO A 62 -12.99 -7.21 -1.14
CA PRO A 62 -12.18 -6.04 -1.51
C PRO A 62 -11.36 -5.51 -0.31
N GLN A 63 -11.89 -5.64 0.90
CA GLN A 63 -11.20 -5.24 2.13
C GLN A 63 -9.95 -6.10 2.37
N GLN A 64 -10.06 -7.42 2.20
CA GLN A 64 -8.94 -8.33 2.32
C GLN A 64 -7.94 -8.15 1.17
N LEU A 65 -8.42 -7.93 -0.05
CA LEU A 65 -7.55 -7.76 -1.21
C LEU A 65 -6.70 -6.47 -1.10
N SER A 66 -7.28 -5.38 -0.59
CA SER A 66 -6.53 -4.14 -0.33
C SER A 66 -5.48 -4.33 0.76
N LEU A 67 -5.79 -5.02 1.86
CA LEU A 67 -4.85 -5.24 2.97
C LEU A 67 -3.72 -6.23 2.64
N TYR A 68 -4.05 -7.35 2.00
CA TYR A 68 -3.14 -8.49 1.92
C TYR A 68 -2.45 -8.65 0.57
N ALA A 69 -2.92 -7.94 -0.47
CA ALA A 69 -2.27 -7.92 -1.78
C ALA A 69 -1.76 -6.51 -2.14
N ALA A 70 -2.62 -5.48 -2.04
CA ALA A 70 -2.25 -4.13 -2.50
C ALA A 70 -1.21 -3.46 -1.60
N LEU A 71 -1.33 -3.59 -0.28
CA LEU A 71 -0.36 -3.08 0.68
C LEU A 71 1.03 -3.73 0.53
N PRO A 72 1.18 -5.07 0.53
CA PRO A 72 2.50 -5.67 0.31
C PRO A 72 3.07 -5.34 -1.08
N LEU A 73 2.23 -5.19 -2.12
CA LEU A 73 2.68 -4.72 -3.42
C LEU A 73 3.25 -3.29 -3.34
N LEU A 74 2.57 -2.38 -2.63
CA LEU A 74 3.05 -1.01 -2.39
C LEU A 74 4.39 -1.02 -1.67
N ILE A 75 4.55 -1.86 -0.65
CA ILE A 75 5.81 -2.06 0.08
C ILE A 75 6.92 -2.59 -0.83
N CYS A 76 6.63 -3.55 -1.72
CA CYS A 76 7.60 -3.99 -2.71
C CYS A 76 8.06 -2.84 -3.60
N THR A 77 7.17 -1.93 -4.02
CA THR A 77 7.58 -0.76 -4.81
C THR A 77 8.47 0.22 -4.04
N LEU A 78 8.30 0.30 -2.72
CA LEU A 78 9.18 1.07 -1.83
C LEU A 78 10.56 0.40 -1.71
N LEU A 79 10.58 -0.92 -1.51
CA LEU A 79 11.80 -1.70 -1.37
C LEU A 79 12.64 -1.69 -2.64
N THR A 80 12.02 -1.83 -3.81
CA THR A 80 12.75 -1.75 -5.09
C THR A 80 13.28 -0.33 -5.33
N ALA A 81 12.55 0.70 -4.89
CA ALA A 81 13.01 2.07 -5.00
C ALA A 81 14.21 2.36 -4.10
N SER A 82 14.22 1.85 -2.86
CA SER A 82 15.35 1.99 -1.92
C SER A 82 16.58 1.16 -2.31
N LEU A 83 16.39 0.07 -3.05
CA LEU A 83 17.47 -0.72 -3.66
C LEU A 83 17.94 -0.18 -5.01
N GLY A 84 17.22 0.78 -5.62
CA GLY A 84 17.51 1.28 -6.96
C GLY A 84 17.32 0.23 -8.06
N LEU A 85 16.46 -0.77 -7.84
CA LEU A 85 16.20 -1.83 -8.81
C LEU A 85 15.11 -1.42 -9.80
N ASN A 86 15.47 -1.35 -11.07
CA ASN A 86 14.55 -1.03 -12.16
C ASN A 86 13.94 -2.30 -12.76
N TRP A 87 12.87 -2.82 -12.15
CA TRP A 87 12.16 -3.99 -12.67
C TRP A 87 11.25 -3.63 -13.84
N SER A 88 11.18 -4.54 -14.81
CA SER A 88 10.27 -4.44 -15.96
C SER A 88 8.80 -4.55 -15.53
N ARG A 89 7.89 -4.00 -16.34
CA ARG A 89 6.43 -4.05 -16.07
C ARG A 89 5.91 -5.48 -15.93
N MET A 90 6.50 -6.43 -16.67
CA MET A 90 6.06 -7.83 -16.63
C MET A 90 6.35 -8.50 -15.28
N ILE A 91 7.43 -8.13 -14.61
CA ILE A 91 7.79 -8.65 -13.28
C ILE A 91 6.75 -8.19 -12.24
N TRP A 92 6.31 -6.94 -12.32
CA TRP A 92 5.30 -6.39 -11.40
C TRP A 92 3.95 -7.08 -11.53
N GLY A 93 3.51 -7.42 -12.75
CA GLY A 93 2.28 -8.18 -12.96
C GLY A 93 2.36 -9.60 -12.39
N ARG A 94 3.51 -10.27 -12.55
CA ARG A 94 3.75 -11.60 -11.96
C ARG A 94 3.81 -11.55 -10.45
N LEU A 95 4.43 -10.51 -9.88
CA LEU A 95 4.48 -10.30 -8.43
C LEU A 95 3.08 -10.08 -7.85
N LEU A 96 2.23 -9.29 -8.54
CA LEU A 96 0.84 -9.11 -8.13
C LEU A 96 0.08 -10.44 -8.12
N LEU A 97 0.22 -11.26 -9.17
CA LEU A 97 -0.41 -12.58 -9.21
C LEU A 97 0.11 -13.50 -8.10
N ALA A 98 1.42 -13.51 -7.84
CA ALA A 98 2.01 -14.27 -6.75
C ALA A 98 1.45 -13.82 -5.39
N LEU A 99 1.32 -12.51 -5.16
CA LEU A 99 0.73 -11.96 -3.94
C LEU A 99 -0.76 -12.33 -3.81
N CYS A 100 -1.51 -12.37 -4.91
CA CYS A 100 -2.90 -12.86 -4.90
C CYS A 100 -2.97 -14.35 -4.53
N VAL A 101 -2.05 -15.18 -5.02
CA VAL A 101 -1.98 -16.60 -4.66
C VAL A 101 -1.61 -16.77 -3.20
N VAL A 102 -0.58 -16.06 -2.71
CA VAL A 102 -0.21 -16.08 -1.29
C VAL A 102 -1.38 -15.64 -0.43
N PHE A 103 -2.09 -14.58 -0.81
CA PHE A 103 -3.31 -14.15 -0.15
C PHE A 103 -4.36 -15.29 -0.06
N GLU A 104 -4.67 -15.96 -1.16
CA GLU A 104 -5.63 -17.08 -1.17
C GLU A 104 -5.18 -18.25 -0.29
N ILE A 105 -3.88 -18.57 -0.28
CA ILE A 105 -3.32 -19.62 0.58
C ILE A 105 -3.45 -19.22 2.04
N THR A 106 -2.97 -18.03 2.39
CA THR A 106 -3.01 -17.49 3.76
C THR A 106 -4.46 -17.41 4.27
N ARG A 107 -5.40 -17.05 3.39
CA ARG A 107 -6.83 -17.04 3.68
C ARG A 107 -7.37 -18.42 4.05
N ARG A 108 -6.91 -19.48 3.37
CA ARG A 108 -7.33 -20.86 3.63
C ARG A 108 -6.75 -21.44 4.91
N ILE A 109 -5.53 -21.05 5.27
CA ILE A 109 -4.87 -21.49 6.51
C ILE A 109 -5.20 -20.60 7.73
N ASN A 110 -6.03 -19.56 7.54
CA ASN A 110 -6.45 -18.60 8.57
C ASN A 110 -5.31 -17.81 9.26
N GLU A 111 -4.13 -17.73 8.64
CA GLU A 111 -2.93 -17.05 9.17
C GLU A 111 -2.75 -15.64 8.58
N LEU A 112 -3.85 -14.94 8.30
CA LEU A 112 -3.79 -13.63 7.64
C LEU A 112 -3.05 -12.58 8.49
N HIS A 113 -3.20 -12.66 9.81
CA HIS A 113 -2.55 -11.76 10.75
C HIS A 113 -1.02 -11.83 10.62
N SER A 114 -0.46 -13.04 10.63
CA SER A 114 0.97 -13.31 10.49
C SER A 114 1.53 -12.75 9.18
N TRP A 115 0.79 -12.89 8.07
CA TRP A 115 1.20 -12.34 6.78
C TRP A 115 1.24 -10.81 6.76
N LEU A 116 0.27 -10.14 7.39
CA LEU A 116 0.23 -8.69 7.46
C LEU A 116 1.37 -8.12 8.31
N LEU A 117 1.71 -8.78 9.42
CA LEU A 117 2.87 -8.39 10.23
C LEU A 117 4.17 -8.49 9.42
N ILE A 118 4.36 -9.56 8.67
CA ILE A 118 5.53 -9.72 7.78
C ILE A 118 5.58 -8.58 6.75
N ALA A 119 4.44 -8.24 6.14
CA ALA A 119 4.36 -7.13 5.21
C ALA A 119 4.73 -5.79 5.88
N LEU A 120 4.20 -5.50 7.07
CA LEU A 120 4.52 -4.27 7.81
C LEU A 120 6.00 -4.17 8.19
N ILE A 121 6.60 -5.26 8.65
CA ILE A 121 8.04 -5.33 8.95
C ILE A 121 8.84 -5.07 7.67
N ALA A 122 8.45 -5.64 6.54
CA ALA A 122 9.09 -5.35 5.25
C ALA A 122 8.94 -3.87 4.84
N GLY A 123 7.81 -3.23 5.16
CA GLY A 123 7.60 -1.78 4.96
C GLY A 123 8.55 -0.92 5.78
N LEU A 124 8.73 -1.26 7.05
CA LEU A 124 9.69 -0.60 7.94
C LEU A 124 11.13 -0.78 7.44
N ILE A 125 11.51 -1.99 7.04
CA ILE A 125 12.82 -2.27 6.45
C ILE A 125 13.00 -1.43 5.18
N ALA A 126 12.01 -1.38 4.29
CA ALA A 126 12.07 -0.58 3.07
C ALA A 126 12.24 0.93 3.34
N ALA A 127 11.69 1.44 4.46
CA ALA A 127 11.84 2.83 4.88
C ALA A 127 13.20 3.14 5.52
N VAL A 128 13.81 2.17 6.21
CA VAL A 128 15.15 2.30 6.84
C VAL A 128 16.27 2.09 5.83
N LEU A 129 16.07 1.22 4.83
CA LEU A 129 17.09 0.84 3.85
C LEU A 129 17.79 2.03 3.16
N PRO A 130 17.09 3.12 2.77
CA PRO A 130 17.70 4.36 2.25
C PRO A 130 18.71 5.05 3.16
N LEU A 131 18.68 4.83 4.48
CA LEU A 131 19.70 5.34 5.40
C LEU A 131 21.04 4.61 5.21
N ILE A 132 20.96 3.34 4.84
CA ILE A 132 22.10 2.42 4.70
C ILE A 132 22.60 2.43 3.24
N THR A 133 21.69 2.48 2.28
CA THR A 133 22.01 2.50 0.85
C THR A 133 22.12 3.94 0.36
N SER A 134 23.32 4.36 -0.06
CA SER A 134 23.54 5.72 -0.59
C SER A 134 23.02 5.91 -2.03
N LYS A 135 22.12 5.03 -2.51
CA LYS A 135 21.58 5.02 -3.87
C LYS A 135 20.06 5.32 -3.84
N GLY A 136 19.64 6.34 -4.58
CA GLY A 136 18.26 6.45 -5.09
C GLY A 136 17.21 7.19 -4.25
N ALA A 137 17.51 7.63 -3.02
CA ALA A 137 16.54 8.33 -2.18
C ALA A 137 17.09 9.64 -1.60
N ASP A 138 16.27 10.70 -1.62
CA ASP A 138 16.58 11.94 -0.92
C ASP A 138 16.61 11.69 0.59
N LYS A 139 17.82 11.67 1.16
CA LYS A 139 18.09 11.45 2.59
C LYS A 139 17.28 12.38 3.52
N ARG A 140 16.80 13.51 3.00
CA ARG A 140 15.96 14.47 3.72
C ARG A 140 14.56 13.96 4.05
N LEU A 141 13.97 13.11 3.22
CA LEU A 141 12.59 12.61 3.40
C LEU A 141 12.52 11.25 4.11
N VAL A 142 13.67 10.57 4.23
CA VAL A 142 13.81 9.28 4.92
C VAL A 142 13.34 9.31 6.39
N PRO A 143 13.70 10.30 7.24
CA PRO A 143 13.20 10.32 8.62
C PRO A 143 11.67 10.48 8.69
N ALA A 144 11.05 11.25 7.79
CA ALA A 144 9.58 11.37 7.74
C ALA A 144 8.91 10.05 7.31
N ALA A 145 9.52 9.30 6.39
CA ALA A 145 9.05 7.98 6.00
C ALA A 145 9.15 6.95 7.16
N ILE A 146 10.22 6.99 7.96
CA ILE A 146 10.38 6.11 9.12
C ILE A 146 9.35 6.46 10.20
N ILE A 147 9.21 7.74 10.55
CA ILE A 147 8.24 8.19 11.56
C ILE A 147 6.82 7.80 11.16
N SER A 148 6.46 7.97 9.88
CA SER A 148 5.14 7.56 9.40
C SER A 148 4.93 6.04 9.46
N TRP A 149 5.90 5.21 9.07
CA TRP A 149 5.80 3.75 9.21
C TRP A 149 5.72 3.28 10.65
N VAL A 150 6.51 3.86 11.55
CA VAL A 150 6.45 3.54 12.99
C VAL A 150 5.09 3.92 13.57
N GLY A 151 4.56 5.09 13.19
CA GLY A 151 3.21 5.51 13.58
C GLY A 151 2.12 4.56 13.08
N ILE A 152 2.24 4.05 11.85
CA ILE A 152 1.30 3.08 11.26
C ILE A 152 1.31 1.74 12.01
N ILE A 153 2.50 1.25 12.37
CA ILE A 153 2.66 0.00 13.14
C ILE A 153 2.12 0.17 14.57
N PHE A 154 2.43 1.29 15.21
CA PHE A 154 1.91 1.58 16.55
C PHE A 154 0.38 1.69 16.55
N TRP A 155 -0.19 2.34 15.53
CA TRP A 155 -1.63 2.45 15.38
C TRP A 155 -2.30 1.09 15.12
N TYR A 156 -1.65 0.23 14.33
CA TYR A 156 -2.09 -1.15 14.12
C TYR A 156 -2.18 -1.94 15.44
N ASP A 157 -1.13 -1.85 16.27
CA ASP A 157 -1.05 -2.56 17.57
C ASP A 157 -2.16 -2.08 18.54
N GLN A 158 -2.38 -0.76 18.64
CA GLN A 158 -3.42 -0.22 19.52
C GLN A 158 -4.86 -0.58 19.09
N THR A 159 -5.15 -0.58 17.80
CA THR A 159 -6.54 -0.69 17.31
C THR A 159 -6.94 -2.08 16.89
N SER A 160 -5.99 -3.01 16.77
CA SER A 160 -6.23 -4.38 16.27
C SER A 160 -7.12 -4.41 15.01
N LEU A 161 -7.01 -3.37 14.16
CA LEU A 161 -7.85 -3.12 13.00
C LEU A 161 -9.36 -3.31 13.25
N ALA A 162 -9.90 -2.74 14.33
CA ALA A 162 -11.35 -2.57 14.43
C ALA A 162 -11.86 -1.98 13.10
N GLN A 163 -12.85 -2.64 12.48
CA GLN A 163 -13.28 -2.44 11.08
C GLN A 163 -13.66 -0.99 10.73
N HIS A 164 -13.74 -0.12 11.74
CA HIS A 164 -14.10 1.30 11.68
C HIS A 164 -12.93 2.22 11.28
N ASP A 165 -11.68 1.87 11.60
CA ASP A 165 -10.51 2.74 11.33
C ASP A 165 -9.66 2.26 10.14
N LEU A 166 -10.05 1.15 9.52
CA LEU A 166 -9.25 0.49 8.49
C LEU A 166 -8.94 1.37 7.29
N ASN A 167 -9.96 2.05 6.74
CA ASN A 167 -9.80 2.84 5.53
C ASN A 167 -8.93 4.08 5.77
N LEU A 168 -8.99 4.63 7.00
CA LEU A 168 -8.11 5.73 7.41
C LEU A 168 -6.67 5.23 7.57
N TRP A 169 -6.48 4.05 8.15
CA TRP A 169 -5.17 3.41 8.27
C TRP A 169 -4.55 3.10 6.90
N LEU A 170 -5.32 2.53 5.97
CA LEU A 170 -4.91 2.31 4.59
C LEU A 170 -4.51 3.61 3.90
N ALA A 171 -5.27 4.70 4.09
CA ALA A 171 -4.95 6.00 3.54
C ALA A 171 -3.60 6.52 4.08
N ALA A 172 -3.31 6.29 5.36
CA ALA A 172 -2.03 6.67 5.97
C ALA A 172 -0.84 5.90 5.35
N THR A 173 -1.01 4.64 4.96
CA THR A 173 0.05 3.83 4.29
C THR A 173 0.47 4.36 2.92
N ILE A 174 -0.37 5.17 2.27
CA ILE A 174 -0.07 5.80 1.00
C ILE A 174 0.92 6.96 1.18
N VAL A 175 0.89 7.66 2.32
CA VAL A 175 1.73 8.84 2.59
C VAL A 175 3.23 8.54 2.47
N PRO A 176 3.78 7.47 3.09
CA PRO A 176 5.18 7.06 2.88
C PRO A 176 5.54 6.88 1.40
N SER A 177 4.64 6.30 0.61
CA SER A 177 4.88 5.99 -0.81
C SER A 177 5.03 7.23 -1.69
N LEU A 178 4.35 8.32 -1.32
CA LEU A 178 4.43 9.59 -2.05
C LEU A 178 5.79 10.28 -1.87
N TYR A 179 6.45 10.11 -0.72
CA TYR A 179 7.78 10.69 -0.48
C TYR A 179 8.84 10.13 -1.43
N PHE A 180 8.79 8.82 -1.71
CA PHE A 180 9.74 8.14 -2.60
C PHE A 180 9.43 8.30 -4.08
N HIS A 181 8.25 8.82 -4.44
CA HIS A 181 7.93 9.09 -5.85
C HIS A 181 8.66 10.33 -6.38
N ARG A 182 8.82 11.37 -5.55
CA ARG A 182 9.52 12.61 -5.93
C ARG A 182 11.01 12.41 -6.23
N THR A 183 11.62 11.34 -5.71
CA THR A 183 13.08 11.12 -5.80
C THR A 183 13.50 10.36 -7.05
N GLY A 184 12.56 9.70 -7.74
CA GLY A 184 12.84 8.85 -8.91
C GLY A 184 12.65 9.53 -10.27
N SER A 185 12.46 10.85 -10.33
CA SER A 185 12.25 11.61 -11.56
C SER A 185 13.46 12.46 -11.98
N ARG A 186 14.68 12.07 -11.57
CA ARG A 186 15.93 12.69 -12.01
C ARG A 186 16.71 11.73 -12.90
#